data_AF-A0A6P0Y2K1-F1
#
_entry.id   AF-A0A6P0Y2K1-F1
#
_cell.length_a   1.000
_cell.length_b   1.000
_cell.length_c   1.000
_cell.angle_alpha   90.00
_cell.angle_beta   90.00
_cell.angle_gamma   90.00
#
_symmetry.space_group_name_H-M   'P 1'
#
loop_
_entity.id
_entity.type
_entity.pdbx_description
1 polymer ?
#
loop_
_entity_poly.entity_id
_entity_poly.type
_entity_poly.pdbx_seq_one_letter_code
_entity_poly.pdbx_strand_id
1 'polypeptide(L)'
;MQITDDLNRLLEIVPDQIRRPLLQHQQRNNLIEIVMDLGRLPEARFPSHAEYLGEIPISRKDLNYSIERVGNFSSDNRAGIEQTLHRISAIRNRTGEVIGLTCRVGRAVFGTIGMIRELVETGRSILMLGRPGVGKTTALREIAR
;
A
#
# COMPACT_ATOMS: atom_id res chain seq x y z
N MET A 1 -0.79 12.96 12.03
CA MET A 1 0.56 12.38 11.89
C MET A 1 0.48 10.84 11.91
N GLN A 2 -0.40 10.24 11.09
CA GLN A 2 -0.82 8.82 11.18
C GLN A 2 -0.44 7.97 9.95
N ILE A 3 0.32 8.53 9.01
CA ILE A 3 0.77 7.82 7.79
C ILE A 3 1.77 6.69 8.15
N THR A 4 2.44 6.81 9.29
CA THR A 4 3.58 5.97 9.69
C THR A 4 3.18 4.55 10.11
N ASP A 5 2.04 4.38 10.77
CA ASP A 5 1.65 3.07 11.34
C ASP A 5 1.22 2.08 10.25
N ASP A 6 0.51 2.56 9.23
CA ASP A 6 0.08 1.71 8.10
C ASP A 6 1.27 1.26 7.24
N LEU A 7 2.29 2.13 7.04
CA LEU A 7 3.48 1.76 6.26
C LEU A 7 4.23 0.56 6.84
N ASN A 8 4.30 0.43 8.17
CA ASN A 8 4.97 -0.70 8.81
C ASN A 8 4.33 -2.04 8.43
N ARG A 9 3.00 -2.09 8.31
CA ARG A 9 2.26 -3.29 7.86
C ARG A 9 2.63 -3.68 6.44
N LEU A 10 2.81 -2.71 5.54
CA LEU A 10 3.33 -2.98 4.19
C LEU A 10 4.75 -3.51 4.23
N LEU A 11 5.61 -2.97 5.09
CA LEU A 11 7.01 -3.38 5.16
C LEU A 11 7.19 -4.77 5.78
N GLU A 12 6.22 -5.26 6.55
CA GLU A 12 6.21 -6.62 7.10
C GLU A 12 6.02 -7.71 6.04
N ILE A 13 5.38 -7.39 4.90
CA ILE A 13 5.12 -8.37 3.85
C ILE A 13 6.29 -8.54 2.88
N VAL A 14 7.29 -7.65 2.87
CA VAL A 14 8.45 -7.74 1.97
C VAL A 14 9.66 -8.37 2.67
N PRO A 15 10.59 -9.02 1.93
CA PRO A 15 11.81 -9.58 2.50
C PRO A 15 12.68 -8.55 3.22
N ASP A 16 13.45 -9.02 4.19
CA ASP A 16 14.30 -8.20 5.06
C ASP A 16 15.28 -7.32 4.28
N GLN A 17 15.84 -7.82 3.18
CA GLN A 17 16.76 -7.07 2.31
C GLN A 17 16.11 -5.84 1.65
N ILE A 18 14.78 -5.83 1.48
CA ILE A 18 14.00 -4.71 0.95
C ILE A 18 13.48 -3.84 2.11
N ARG A 19 13.06 -4.48 3.19
CA ARG A 19 12.52 -3.84 4.38
C ARG A 19 13.53 -2.91 5.06
N ARG A 20 14.77 -3.37 5.29
CA ARG A 20 15.76 -2.64 6.09
C ARG A 20 16.16 -1.29 5.47
N PRO A 21 16.50 -1.20 4.16
CA PRO A 21 16.77 0.09 3.53
C PRO A 21 15.60 1.06 3.67
N LEU A 22 14.37 0.58 3.46
CA LEU A 22 13.16 1.41 3.54
C LEU A 22 12.85 1.91 4.95
N LEU A 23 13.12 1.10 5.99
CA LEU A 23 12.94 1.53 7.38
C LEU A 23 13.88 2.68 7.76
N GLN A 24 15.10 2.67 7.20
CA GLN A 24 16.15 3.67 7.45
C GLN A 24 16.09 4.84 6.45
N HIS A 25 15.28 4.75 5.40
CA HIS A 25 15.22 5.75 4.35
C HIS A 25 14.64 7.09 4.85
N GLN A 26 15.33 8.19 4.57
CA GLN A 26 14.92 9.52 5.01
C GLN A 26 13.56 9.94 4.45
N GLN A 27 13.24 9.48 3.23
CA GLN A 27 11.97 9.79 2.57
C GLN A 27 10.93 8.66 2.68
N ARG A 28 11.07 7.71 3.62
CA ARG A 28 10.15 6.55 3.73
C ARG A 28 8.67 6.92 3.76
N ASN A 29 8.32 8.05 4.39
CA ASN A 29 6.94 8.53 4.46
C ASN A 29 6.38 8.96 3.08
N ASN A 30 7.28 9.27 2.14
CA ASN A 30 6.97 9.66 0.77
C ASN A 30 6.97 8.47 -0.21
N LEU A 31 7.31 7.25 0.23
CA LEU A 31 7.26 6.04 -0.60
C LEU A 31 5.89 5.85 -1.28
N ILE A 32 5.89 5.67 -2.60
CA ILE A 32 4.68 5.45 -3.40
C ILE A 32 4.44 3.96 -3.60
N GLU A 33 5.46 3.23 -4.02
CA GLU A 33 5.38 1.79 -4.24
C GLU A 33 6.75 1.11 -4.16
N ILE A 34 6.71 -0.19 -3.90
CA ILE A 34 7.84 -1.11 -3.96
C ILE A 34 7.59 -2.04 -5.15
N VAL A 35 8.56 -2.19 -6.04
CA VAL A 35 8.49 -3.07 -7.20
C VAL A 35 9.47 -4.22 -7.02
N MET A 36 8.95 -5.44 -7.17
CA MET A 36 9.70 -6.68 -7.04
C MET A 36 9.45 -7.55 -8.27
N ASP A 37 10.32 -7.45 -9.27
CA ASP A 37 10.23 -8.25 -10.50
C ASP A 37 11.29 -9.35 -10.51
N LEU A 38 10.90 -10.60 -10.78
CA LEU A 38 11.82 -11.75 -10.79
C LEU A 38 13.03 -11.47 -11.71
N GLY A 39 14.23 -11.60 -11.16
CA GLY A 39 15.49 -11.38 -11.87
C GLY A 39 15.90 -9.91 -12.04
N ARG A 40 15.15 -8.95 -11.47
CA ARG A 40 15.51 -7.52 -11.47
C ARG A 40 15.84 -7.04 -10.06
N LEU A 41 16.56 -5.94 -9.97
CA LEU A 41 16.83 -5.28 -8.69
C LEU A 41 15.51 -4.73 -8.09
N PRO A 42 15.29 -4.86 -6.77
CA PRO A 42 14.13 -4.26 -6.12
C PRO A 42 14.16 -2.73 -6.24
N GLU A 43 13.02 -2.11 -6.56
CA GLU A 43 12.91 -0.66 -6.68
C GLU A 43 11.95 -0.09 -5.63
N ALA A 44 12.32 1.06 -5.08
CA ALA A 44 11.40 1.96 -4.39
C ALA A 44 11.10 3.16 -5.28
N ARG A 45 9.82 3.54 -5.35
CA ARG A 45 9.39 4.72 -6.10
C ARG A 45 8.91 5.80 -5.16
N PHE A 46 9.40 7.01 -5.39
CA PHE A 46 9.07 8.24 -4.68
C PHE A 46 8.47 9.25 -5.68
N PRO A 47 7.89 10.38 -5.22
CA PRO A 47 7.25 11.34 -6.12
C PRO A 47 8.17 11.90 -7.22
N SER A 48 9.46 12.01 -6.96
CA SER A 48 10.44 12.62 -7.87
C SER A 48 11.37 11.65 -8.57
N HIS A 49 11.50 10.42 -8.08
CA HIS A 49 12.48 9.46 -8.59
C HIS A 49 12.13 8.02 -8.19
N ALA A 50 12.85 7.07 -8.80
CA ALA A 50 12.93 5.70 -8.35
C ALA A 50 14.39 5.38 -7.98
N GLU A 51 14.58 4.49 -7.02
CA GLU A 51 15.91 4.03 -6.62
C GLU A 51 15.91 2.52 -6.37
N TYR A 52 17.07 1.90 -6.55
CA TYR A 52 17.26 0.50 -6.23
C TYR A 52 17.50 0.32 -4.73
N LEU A 53 16.87 -0.69 -4.14
CA LEU A 53 16.96 -1.00 -2.72
C LEU A 53 18.12 -1.95 -2.37
N GLY A 54 18.93 -2.30 -3.37
CA GLY A 54 20.11 -3.14 -3.21
C GLY A 54 20.64 -3.61 -4.57
N GLU A 55 21.70 -4.42 -4.52
CA GLU A 55 22.40 -4.94 -5.70
C GLU A 55 22.05 -6.40 -6.01
N ILE A 56 21.14 -7.00 -5.23
CA ILE A 56 20.73 -8.39 -5.36
C ILE A 56 19.40 -8.44 -6.13
N PRO A 57 19.33 -9.12 -7.28
CA PRO A 57 18.07 -9.32 -7.99
C PRO A 57 17.06 -10.14 -7.20
N ILE A 58 15.77 -9.83 -7.37
CA ILE A 58 14.65 -10.55 -6.76
C ILE A 58 14.65 -12.01 -7.22
N SER A 59 14.66 -12.92 -6.24
CA SER A 59 14.54 -14.35 -6.47
C SER A 59 13.08 -14.82 -6.37
N ARG A 60 12.81 -16.05 -6.81
CA ARG A 60 11.48 -16.66 -6.60
C ARG A 60 11.15 -16.81 -5.10
N LYS A 61 12.17 -17.04 -4.26
CA LYS A 61 12.00 -17.14 -2.81
C LYS A 61 11.50 -15.82 -2.20
N ASP A 62 11.98 -14.69 -2.72
CA ASP A 62 11.57 -13.35 -2.27
C ASP A 62 10.10 -13.05 -2.63
N LEU A 63 9.67 -13.45 -3.83
CA LEU A 63 8.27 -13.34 -4.23
C LEU A 63 7.39 -14.24 -3.38
N ASN A 64 7.77 -15.51 -3.19
CA ASN A 64 7.01 -16.46 -2.38
C ASN A 64 6.87 -16.00 -0.92
N TYR A 65 7.95 -15.47 -0.32
CA TYR A 65 7.94 -14.86 1.01
C TYR A 65 6.82 -13.82 1.16
N SER A 66 6.65 -12.99 0.12
CA SER A 66 5.67 -11.91 0.11
C SER A 66 4.25 -12.44 -0.15
N ILE A 67 4.10 -13.36 -1.11
CA ILE A 67 2.82 -13.98 -1.46
C ILE A 67 2.22 -14.69 -0.24
N GLU A 68 3.02 -15.47 0.51
CA GLU A 68 2.57 -16.16 1.71
C GLU A 68 2.01 -15.22 2.78
N ARG A 69 2.58 -14.00 2.90
CA ARG A 69 2.15 -12.99 3.89
C ARG A 69 0.96 -12.16 3.42
N VAL A 70 0.83 -11.95 2.12
CA VAL A 70 -0.32 -11.27 1.52
C VAL A 70 -1.55 -12.16 1.53
N GLY A 71 -1.38 -13.46 1.35
CA GLY A 71 -2.48 -14.43 1.24
C GLY A 71 -3.05 -14.47 -0.17
N ASN A 72 -4.38 -14.44 -0.28
CA ASN A 72 -5.07 -14.67 -1.55
C ASN A 72 -5.21 -13.39 -2.39
N PHE A 73 -4.92 -13.51 -3.68
CA PHE A 73 -5.23 -12.49 -4.67
C PHE A 73 -6.63 -12.71 -5.27
N SER A 74 -7.37 -11.63 -5.51
CA SER A 74 -8.64 -11.63 -6.25
C SER A 74 -8.44 -11.97 -7.73
N SER A 75 -9.55 -12.16 -8.45
CA SER A 75 -9.57 -12.46 -9.89
C SER A 75 -8.91 -11.40 -10.77
N ASP A 76 -8.75 -10.16 -10.31
CA ASP A 76 -8.01 -9.09 -11.00
C ASP A 76 -6.51 -9.02 -10.61
N ASN A 77 -5.98 -10.08 -9.97
CA ASN A 77 -4.61 -10.20 -9.49
C ASN A 77 -4.21 -9.18 -8.42
N ARG A 78 -5.16 -8.76 -7.58
CA ARG A 78 -4.92 -7.79 -6.51
C ARG A 78 -5.20 -8.35 -5.13
N ALA A 79 -4.54 -7.78 -4.14
CA ALA A 79 -4.82 -8.02 -2.74
C ALA A 79 -4.70 -6.70 -1.97
N GLY A 80 -5.41 -6.62 -0.85
CA GLY A 80 -5.20 -5.57 0.16
C GLY A 80 -4.47 -6.13 1.36
N ILE A 81 -3.90 -5.27 2.18
CA ILE A 81 -3.50 -5.64 3.54
C ILE A 81 -4.65 -5.23 4.46
N GLU A 82 -5.17 -6.17 5.24
CA GLU A 82 -6.32 -5.94 6.12
C GLU A 82 -6.15 -4.67 6.95
N GLN A 83 -7.26 -3.93 7.13
CA GLN A 83 -7.31 -2.68 7.89
C GLN A 83 -6.44 -1.53 7.36
N THR A 84 -5.79 -1.70 6.20
CA THR A 84 -4.99 -0.65 5.56
C THR A 84 -5.53 -0.27 4.18
N LEU A 85 -4.92 0.75 3.59
CA LEU A 85 -5.19 1.19 2.21
C LEU A 85 -4.22 0.58 1.18
N HIS A 86 -3.28 -0.25 1.64
CA HIS A 86 -2.26 -0.81 0.78
C HIS A 86 -2.84 -1.75 -0.25
N ARG A 87 -2.20 -1.78 -1.42
CA ARG A 87 -2.63 -2.63 -2.52
C ARG A 87 -1.43 -3.35 -3.12
N ILE A 88 -1.53 -4.67 -3.17
CA ILE A 88 -0.51 -5.54 -3.77
C ILE A 88 -1.07 -6.05 -5.08
N SER A 89 -0.34 -5.83 -6.18
CA SER A 89 -0.71 -6.32 -7.50
C SER A 89 0.29 -7.37 -7.95
N ALA A 90 -0.21 -8.55 -8.32
CA ALA A 90 0.60 -9.64 -8.85
C ALA A 90 0.72 -9.52 -10.37
N ILE A 91 1.96 -9.58 -10.85
CA ILE A 91 2.28 -9.72 -12.27
C ILE A 91 2.46 -11.21 -12.52
N ARG A 92 1.68 -11.75 -13.46
CA ARG A 92 1.72 -13.18 -13.80
C ARG A 92 2.21 -13.39 -15.23
N ASN A 93 2.93 -14.48 -15.44
CA ASN A 93 3.31 -14.92 -16.78
C ASN A 93 2.14 -15.64 -17.48
N ARG A 94 2.37 -16.12 -18.70
CA ARG A 94 1.35 -16.84 -19.51
C ARG A 94 0.88 -18.15 -18.89
N THR A 95 1.67 -18.77 -18.02
CA THR A 95 1.29 -20.00 -17.31
C THR A 95 0.57 -19.71 -15.99
N GLY A 96 0.35 -18.43 -15.65
CA GLY A 96 -0.35 -18.01 -14.45
C GLY A 96 0.53 -17.90 -13.20
N GLU A 97 1.84 -18.12 -13.31
CA GLU A 97 2.76 -17.98 -12.17
C GLU A 97 3.04 -16.51 -11.87
N VAL A 98 3.10 -16.15 -10.59
CA VAL A 98 3.53 -14.81 -10.16
C VAL A 98 5.03 -14.64 -10.44
N ILE A 99 5.35 -13.68 -11.28
CA ILE A 99 6.72 -13.30 -11.66
C ILE A 99 7.09 -11.88 -11.19
N GLY A 100 6.15 -11.16 -10.58
CA GLY A 100 6.45 -9.88 -9.96
C GLY A 100 5.33 -9.40 -9.04
N LEU A 101 5.67 -8.47 -8.15
CA LEU A 101 4.75 -7.82 -7.23
C LEU A 101 4.96 -6.30 -7.29
N THR A 102 3.87 -5.55 -7.31
CA THR A 102 3.88 -4.11 -7.06
C THR A 102 3.09 -3.82 -5.80
N CYS A 103 3.78 -3.36 -4.76
CA CYS A 103 3.25 -3.08 -3.44
C CYS A 103 3.05 -1.57 -3.30
N ARG A 104 1.81 -1.09 -3.50
CA ARG A 104 1.49 0.34 -3.46
C ARG A 104 1.14 0.80 -2.05
N VAL A 105 1.77 1.89 -1.62
CA VAL A 105 1.50 2.56 -0.35
C VAL A 105 0.13 3.24 -0.46
N GLY A 106 -0.83 2.76 0.33
CA GLY A 106 -2.10 3.44 0.50
C GLY A 106 -1.95 4.57 1.51
N ARG A 107 -2.50 5.74 1.21
CA ARG A 107 -2.50 6.88 2.11
C ARG A 107 -3.92 7.39 2.29
N ALA A 108 -4.28 7.66 3.55
CA ALA A 108 -5.45 8.44 3.87
C ALA A 108 -5.04 9.92 3.92
N VAL A 109 -5.86 10.77 3.32
CA VAL A 109 -5.77 12.23 3.51
C VAL A 109 -6.63 12.56 4.72
N PHE A 110 -6.05 13.26 5.69
CA PHE A 110 -6.69 13.62 6.95
C PHE A 110 -6.85 15.14 7.06
N GLY A 111 -7.78 15.59 7.91
CA GLY A 111 -8.03 16.99 8.22
C GLY A 111 -9.30 17.56 7.58
N THR A 112 -10.09 16.73 6.90
CA THR A 112 -11.25 17.20 6.13
C THR A 112 -12.56 17.17 6.91
N ILE A 113 -12.65 16.34 7.94
CA ILE A 113 -13.88 16.10 8.72
C ILE A 113 -14.04 16.98 9.96
N GLY A 114 -13.07 17.84 10.28
CA GLY A 114 -13.22 18.77 11.43
C GLY A 114 -14.53 19.56 11.38
N MET A 115 -14.99 19.92 10.17
CA MET A 115 -16.24 20.66 9.96
C MET A 115 -17.53 19.87 10.23
N ILE A 116 -17.49 18.53 10.22
CA ILE A 116 -18.69 17.69 10.39
C ILE A 116 -18.63 16.79 11.62
N ARG A 117 -17.62 16.96 12.49
CA ARG A 117 -17.42 16.16 13.70
C ARG A 117 -18.64 16.22 14.63
N GLU A 118 -19.15 17.42 14.88
CA GLU A 118 -20.35 17.63 15.70
C GLU A 118 -21.58 16.92 15.13
N LEU A 119 -21.72 16.90 13.79
CA LEU A 119 -22.82 16.19 13.11
C LEU A 119 -22.73 14.68 13.31
N VAL A 120 -21.53 14.11 13.21
CA VAL A 120 -21.29 12.68 13.47
C VAL A 120 -21.62 12.32 14.92
N GLU A 121 -21.21 13.15 15.87
CA GLU A 121 -21.43 12.92 17.31
C GLU A 121 -22.91 13.01 17.71
N THR A 122 -23.79 13.55 16.86
CA THR A 122 -25.25 13.54 17.12
C THR A 122 -25.89 12.16 17.07
N GLY A 123 -25.20 11.14 16.53
CA GLY A 123 -25.71 9.76 16.41
C GLY A 123 -26.83 9.61 15.38
N ARG A 124 -27.11 10.64 14.56
CA ARG A 124 -28.12 10.60 13.50
C ARG A 124 -27.55 9.98 12.23
N SER A 125 -28.42 9.47 11.36
CA SER A 125 -28.02 8.99 10.04
C SER A 125 -27.50 10.14 9.18
N ILE A 126 -26.34 9.93 8.52
CA ILE A 126 -25.68 10.90 7.64
C ILE A 126 -25.59 10.32 6.23
N LEU A 127 -25.98 11.12 5.23
CA LEU A 127 -25.85 10.78 3.80
C LEU A 127 -24.83 11.71 3.14
N MET A 128 -23.77 11.15 2.56
CA MET A 128 -22.77 11.90 1.80
C MET A 128 -23.05 11.84 0.29
N LEU A 129 -23.38 12.98 -0.32
CA LEU A 129 -23.67 13.09 -1.76
C LEU A 129 -22.54 13.81 -2.51
N GLY A 130 -22.36 13.47 -3.80
CA GLY A 130 -21.41 14.16 -4.68
C GLY A 130 -20.99 13.30 -5.87
N ARG A 131 -20.40 13.95 -6.90
CA ARG A 131 -19.92 13.30 -8.12
C ARG A 131 -18.89 12.19 -7.84
N PRO A 132 -18.66 11.23 -8.76
CA PRO A 132 -17.56 10.28 -8.63
C PRO A 132 -16.22 11.00 -8.39
N GLY A 133 -15.36 10.44 -7.53
CA GLY A 133 -14.02 10.98 -7.26
C GLY A 133 -13.92 12.15 -6.26
N VAL A 134 -15.03 12.71 -5.77
CA VAL A 134 -14.99 13.88 -4.85
C VAL A 134 -14.60 13.59 -3.40
N GLY A 135 -14.09 12.39 -3.09
CA GLY A 135 -13.59 12.07 -1.75
C GLY A 135 -14.62 11.57 -0.73
N LYS A 136 -15.85 11.20 -1.14
CA LYS A 136 -16.88 10.63 -0.23
C LYS A 136 -16.35 9.45 0.60
N THR A 137 -15.70 8.49 -0.06
CA THR A 137 -15.12 7.31 0.60
C THR A 137 -13.95 7.69 1.51
N THR A 138 -13.18 8.72 1.15
CA THR A 138 -12.09 9.24 1.99
C THR A 138 -12.66 9.79 3.29
N ALA A 139 -13.69 10.64 3.21
CA ALA A 139 -14.35 11.21 4.38
C ALA A 139 -15.01 10.14 5.26
N LEU A 140 -15.75 9.18 4.69
CA LEU A 140 -16.33 8.07 5.46
C LEU A 140 -15.26 7.25 6.21
N ARG A 141 -14.10 7.01 5.60
CA ARG A 141 -12.98 6.32 6.24
C ARG A 141 -12.33 7.14 7.34
N GLU A 142 -12.27 8.45 7.17
CA GLU A 142 -11.77 9.37 8.20
C GLU A 142 -12.71 9.40 9.41
N ILE A 143 -14.03 9.36 9.20
CA ILE A 143 -15.06 9.36 10.26
C ILE A 143 -15.07 8.05 11.05
N ALA A 144 -14.83 6.93 10.39
CA ALA A 144 -14.92 5.59 10.99
C ALA A 144 -13.68 5.20 11.81
N ARG A 145 -12.61 6.00 11.79
CA ARG A 145 -11.40 5.82 12.61
C ARG A 145 -11.54 6.55 13.93
#